data_AF-A0A832LDZ8-F1
#
_entry.id   AF-A0A832LDZ8-F1
#
_cell.length_a   1.000
_cell.length_b   1.000
_cell.length_c   1.000
_cell.angle_alpha   90.00
_cell.angle_beta   90.00
_cell.angle_gamma   90.00
#
_symmetry.space_group_name_H-M   'P 1'
#
loop_
_entity.id
_entity.type
_entity.pdbx_description
1 polymer ?
#
loop_
_entity_poly.entity_id
_entity_poly.type
_entity_poly.pdbx_seq_one_letter_code
_entity_poly.pdbx_strand_id
1 'polypeptide(L)'
;MDKLFAEGNIECVEKLLKPARRVLKVGMPVKHDAFEQRVELWNKIRMNYDSYLDEECDTFLKDLDQHFCSLFDGALLVLAASFRENGEFFGAENIFSDKEVKLFRNIELYNLFEILSADDIRKKLIQKDDKVLELLRDYYVSMDSWVDGQLEDPSLRLTLRYYLKKKWDGYKEKLNLAVSSSVVELDWLKSLIGSWELETENRVEATAKGFKAEKEKTDAEIEKLNSEIALTEDRLKLIEAEKVSAEDQIKGLTLERELVEEKARELAAKKGQVEEKVRRLAAEKAFAEGKGTRYVKLDEVKQYELNFIGRLEYRLGNKVTFSGRTYKVEDLREIKQVDTSGFAEVSGLSARELKSLPENRSLVGSLTEKKLLGKKQRYNLKALFFARVEKYAEEGFDTDPLELKDLNACLVDSRDEAKEKGEWVLLCLASPTGFEASVGKYISSEDFHRNFLSKYLSVCLLDLETGKQLYNPHDEVAKEFAKLCELETETEKNEKLKISVRKTIEDSFLLNDFVVLEDVVKKFRNPKFLKSLFYDYADEKSLKIQFVEDVGLVMMRENS
;
A
#
# COMPACT_ATOMS: atom_id res chain seq x y z
N MET A 1 -62.94 -41.00 69.55
CA MET A 1 -63.45 -42.30 69.11
C MET A 1 -64.31 -42.07 67.89
N ASP A 2 -64.11 -42.93 66.90
CA ASP A 2 -64.92 -43.21 65.71
C ASP A 2 -64.86 -42.25 64.51
N LYS A 3 -63.71 -42.30 63.83
CA LYS A 3 -63.64 -42.49 62.36
C LYS A 3 -62.57 -43.54 62.06
N LEU A 4 -62.79 -44.75 62.58
CA LEU A 4 -62.11 -45.96 62.12
C LEU A 4 -63.02 -46.53 61.02
N PHE A 5 -62.45 -47.00 59.91
CA PHE A 5 -63.10 -47.51 58.69
C PHE A 5 -63.30 -46.46 57.60
N ALA A 6 -62.33 -46.39 56.69
CA ALA A 6 -62.52 -45.90 55.33
C ALA A 6 -63.41 -46.93 54.60
N GLU A 7 -64.72 -46.67 54.52
CA GLU A 7 -65.69 -47.53 53.83
C GLU A 7 -65.73 -47.19 52.34
N GLY A 8 -64.59 -47.28 51.66
CA GLY A 8 -64.51 -47.07 50.22
C GLY A 8 -65.43 -48.04 49.44
N ASN A 9 -66.12 -47.55 48.42
CA ASN A 9 -67.03 -48.36 47.61
C ASN A 9 -66.26 -49.15 46.54
N ILE A 10 -65.92 -50.41 46.86
CA ILE A 10 -65.18 -51.29 45.95
C ILE A 10 -65.92 -51.51 44.63
N GLU A 11 -67.25 -51.65 44.64
CA GLU A 11 -68.04 -51.84 43.42
C GLU A 11 -67.94 -50.63 42.48
N CYS A 12 -67.94 -49.42 43.07
CA CYS A 12 -67.69 -48.18 42.35
C CYS A 12 -66.31 -48.16 41.69
N VAL A 13 -65.24 -48.46 42.45
CA VAL A 13 -63.87 -48.47 41.90
C VAL A 13 -63.69 -49.54 40.83
N GLU A 14 -64.27 -50.72 41.02
CA GLU A 14 -64.29 -51.80 40.02
C GLU A 14 -64.91 -51.35 38.70
N LYS A 15 -66.01 -50.58 38.77
CA LYS A 15 -66.66 -50.00 37.60
C LYS A 15 -65.78 -48.97 36.90
N LEU A 16 -65.13 -48.08 37.65
CA LEU A 16 -64.22 -47.06 37.10
C LEU A 16 -62.95 -47.68 36.50
N LEU A 17 -62.41 -48.74 37.11
CA LEU A 17 -61.19 -49.42 36.65
C LEU A 17 -61.40 -50.34 35.45
N LYS A 18 -62.63 -50.73 35.13
CA LYS A 18 -62.93 -51.67 34.03
C LYS A 18 -62.19 -51.38 32.71
N PRO A 19 -62.21 -50.14 32.16
CA PRO A 19 -61.45 -49.82 30.95
C PRO A 19 -59.92 -49.87 31.15
N ALA A 20 -59.40 -49.43 32.31
CA ALA A 20 -57.97 -49.53 32.63
C ALA A 20 -57.50 -51.00 32.70
N ARG A 21 -58.28 -51.86 33.35
CA ARG A 21 -58.01 -53.30 33.42
C ARG A 21 -58.06 -53.97 32.06
N ARG A 22 -58.93 -53.53 31.14
CA ARG A 22 -58.92 -54.02 29.75
C ARG A 22 -57.56 -53.73 29.10
N VAL A 23 -57.07 -52.50 29.18
CA VAL A 23 -55.79 -52.11 28.58
C VAL A 23 -54.63 -52.87 29.22
N LEU A 24 -54.57 -52.92 30.56
CA LEU A 24 -53.51 -53.63 31.27
C LEU A 24 -53.48 -55.13 31.00
N LYS A 25 -54.66 -55.75 30.82
CA LYS A 25 -54.78 -57.17 30.46
C LYS A 25 -54.29 -57.44 29.03
N VAL A 26 -54.55 -56.52 28.10
CA VAL A 26 -54.08 -56.65 26.71
C VAL A 26 -52.59 -56.35 26.61
N GLY A 27 -52.09 -55.36 27.36
CA GLY A 27 -50.69 -54.92 27.33
C GLY A 27 -50.33 -54.18 26.04
N MET A 28 -49.04 -54.22 25.68
CA MET A 28 -48.52 -53.59 24.46
C MET A 28 -49.26 -53.96 23.15
N PRO A 29 -49.82 -55.18 22.98
CA PRO A 29 -50.67 -55.52 21.83
C PRO A 29 -51.85 -54.57 21.55
N VAL A 30 -52.25 -53.70 22.50
CA VAL A 30 -53.26 -52.66 22.25
C VAL A 30 -52.88 -51.71 21.10
N LYS A 31 -51.59 -51.66 20.71
CA LYS A 31 -51.11 -50.97 19.50
C LYS A 31 -51.75 -51.47 18.20
N HIS A 32 -52.37 -52.66 18.22
CA HIS A 32 -53.08 -53.23 17.08
C HIS A 32 -54.56 -52.83 17.00
N ASP A 33 -55.13 -52.24 18.06
CA ASP A 33 -56.47 -51.64 18.00
C ASP A 33 -56.45 -50.45 17.01
N ALA A 34 -57.61 -49.94 16.59
CA ALA A 34 -57.63 -48.72 15.77
C ALA A 34 -57.17 -47.49 16.61
N PHE A 35 -56.56 -46.49 15.97
CA PHE A 35 -56.13 -45.25 16.65
C PHE A 35 -57.28 -44.61 17.42
N GLU A 36 -58.45 -44.50 16.80
CA GLU A 36 -59.65 -43.91 17.38
C GLU A 36 -60.13 -44.68 18.62
N GLN A 37 -60.02 -46.02 18.60
CA GLN A 37 -60.37 -46.87 19.75
C GLN A 37 -59.39 -46.68 20.92
N ARG A 38 -58.10 -46.51 20.64
CA ARG A 38 -57.10 -46.19 21.66
C ARG A 38 -57.33 -44.81 22.27
N VAL A 39 -57.70 -43.82 21.45
CA VAL A 39 -58.06 -42.47 21.92
C VAL A 39 -59.32 -42.49 22.78
N GLU A 40 -60.36 -43.24 22.38
CA GLU A 40 -61.57 -43.42 23.18
C GLU A 40 -61.27 -44.07 24.53
N LEU A 41 -60.44 -45.12 24.53
CA LEU A 41 -59.96 -45.77 25.75
C LEU A 41 -59.19 -44.80 26.65
N TRP A 42 -58.27 -44.03 26.08
CA TRP A 42 -57.49 -43.02 26.81
C TRP A 42 -58.41 -42.04 27.52
N ASN A 43 -59.33 -41.41 26.78
CA ASN A 43 -60.24 -40.40 27.31
C ASN A 43 -61.14 -41.00 28.40
N LYS A 44 -61.66 -42.20 28.19
CA LYS A 44 -62.49 -42.89 29.18
C LYS A 44 -61.74 -43.24 30.46
N ILE A 45 -60.50 -43.73 30.34
CA ILE A 45 -59.66 -44.04 31.50
C ILE A 45 -59.30 -42.75 32.24
N ARG A 46 -58.99 -41.67 31.52
CA ARG A 46 -58.66 -40.37 32.11
C ARG A 46 -59.84 -39.80 32.88
N MET A 47 -61.03 -39.76 32.28
CA MET A 47 -62.26 -39.32 32.96
C MET A 47 -62.56 -40.15 34.20
N ASN A 48 -62.47 -41.48 34.09
CA ASN A 48 -62.70 -42.37 35.24
C ASN A 48 -61.66 -42.17 36.35
N TYR A 49 -60.41 -41.84 35.99
CA TYR A 49 -59.38 -41.55 36.96
C TYR A 49 -59.65 -40.22 37.67
N ASP A 50 -60.05 -39.18 36.93
CA ASP A 50 -60.43 -37.89 37.52
C ASP A 50 -61.63 -38.07 38.48
N SER A 51 -62.68 -38.81 38.09
CA SER A 51 -63.80 -39.18 38.99
C SER A 51 -63.36 -39.93 40.25
N TYR A 52 -62.36 -40.82 40.14
CA TYR A 52 -61.81 -41.52 41.30
C TYR A 52 -61.07 -40.55 42.25
N LEU A 53 -60.29 -39.62 41.69
CA LEU A 53 -59.55 -38.60 42.45
C LEU A 53 -60.48 -37.57 43.10
N ASP A 54 -61.64 -37.32 42.50
CA ASP A 54 -62.71 -36.48 43.06
C ASP A 54 -63.53 -37.19 44.16
N GLU A 55 -63.04 -38.34 44.65
CA GLU A 55 -63.63 -39.15 45.72
C GLU A 55 -65.05 -39.68 45.43
N GLU A 56 -65.44 -39.86 44.15
CA GLU A 56 -66.77 -40.41 43.79
C GLU A 56 -67.02 -41.83 44.35
N CYS A 57 -65.96 -42.58 44.68
CA CYS A 57 -66.03 -43.91 45.28
C CYS A 57 -65.67 -43.95 46.76
N ASP A 58 -65.71 -42.80 47.45
CA ASP A 58 -65.22 -42.60 48.81
C ASP A 58 -63.70 -42.87 48.96
N THR A 59 -63.18 -42.74 50.17
CA THR A 59 -61.74 -42.86 50.45
C THR A 59 -61.33 -44.29 50.79
N PHE A 60 -60.11 -44.66 50.41
CA PHE A 60 -59.51 -45.97 50.70
C PHE A 60 -58.26 -45.83 51.58
N LEU A 61 -57.86 -46.95 52.20
CA LEU A 61 -56.55 -47.04 52.84
C LEU A 61 -55.44 -46.78 51.81
N LYS A 62 -54.37 -46.10 52.24
CA LYS A 62 -53.27 -45.64 51.38
C LYS A 62 -52.74 -46.71 50.41
N ASP A 63 -52.59 -47.95 50.85
CA ASP A 63 -52.06 -49.02 49.99
C ASP A 63 -53.03 -49.44 48.89
N LEU A 64 -54.34 -49.45 49.19
CA LEU A 64 -55.39 -49.72 48.21
C LEU A 64 -55.54 -48.55 47.24
N ASP A 65 -55.50 -47.33 47.76
CA ASP A 65 -55.53 -46.11 46.94
C ASP A 65 -54.34 -46.05 45.97
N GLN A 66 -53.14 -46.27 46.48
CA GLN A 66 -51.92 -46.34 45.68
C GLN A 66 -52.01 -47.44 44.61
N HIS A 67 -52.60 -48.60 44.95
CA HIS A 67 -52.84 -49.67 44.00
C HIS A 67 -53.83 -49.25 42.91
N PHE A 68 -54.98 -48.67 43.25
CA PHE A 68 -55.98 -48.25 42.26
C PHE A 68 -55.46 -47.14 41.34
N CYS A 69 -54.82 -46.11 41.89
CA CYS A 69 -54.18 -45.04 41.11
C CYS A 69 -53.13 -45.60 40.14
N SER A 70 -52.32 -46.57 40.59
CA SER A 70 -51.30 -47.21 39.75
C SER A 70 -51.88 -47.95 38.54
N LEU A 71 -53.11 -48.47 38.65
CA LEU A 71 -53.77 -49.16 37.53
C LEU A 71 -54.25 -48.17 36.46
N PHE A 72 -54.76 -47.00 36.86
CA PHE A 72 -55.11 -45.94 35.90
C PHE A 72 -53.86 -45.42 35.18
N ASP A 73 -52.84 -45.01 35.94
CA ASP A 73 -51.60 -44.48 35.37
C ASP A 73 -50.86 -45.53 34.53
N GLY A 74 -50.83 -46.80 34.95
CA GLY A 74 -50.26 -47.90 34.18
C GLY A 74 -50.99 -48.13 32.85
N ALA A 75 -52.32 -48.10 32.85
CA ALA A 75 -53.11 -48.25 31.63
C ALA A 75 -52.88 -47.11 30.64
N LEU A 76 -52.83 -45.87 31.14
CA LEU A 76 -52.50 -44.70 30.33
C LEU A 76 -51.06 -44.80 29.80
N LEU A 77 -50.09 -45.27 30.58
CA LEU A 77 -48.71 -45.47 30.11
C LEU A 77 -48.62 -46.49 28.97
N VAL A 78 -49.36 -47.61 29.06
CA VAL A 78 -49.44 -48.62 27.99
C VAL A 78 -49.98 -47.99 26.70
N LEU A 79 -51.04 -47.18 26.79
CA LEU A 79 -51.59 -46.48 25.63
C LEU A 79 -50.59 -45.45 25.08
N ALA A 80 -49.92 -44.68 25.93
CA ALA A 80 -48.89 -43.73 25.52
C ALA A 80 -47.75 -44.40 24.76
N ALA A 81 -47.26 -45.53 25.30
CA ALA A 81 -46.25 -46.33 24.63
C ALA A 81 -46.75 -46.86 23.26
N SER A 82 -48.02 -47.25 23.17
CA SER A 82 -48.61 -47.75 21.91
C SER A 82 -48.70 -46.68 20.82
N PHE A 83 -49.07 -45.43 21.15
CA PHE A 83 -49.06 -44.32 20.19
C PHE A 83 -47.65 -44.03 19.68
N ARG A 84 -46.66 -43.98 20.60
CA ARG A 84 -45.24 -43.77 20.26
C ARG A 84 -44.64 -44.90 19.44
N GLU A 85 -45.10 -46.13 19.63
CA GLU A 85 -44.65 -47.29 18.85
C GLU A 85 -45.15 -47.24 17.41
N ASN A 86 -46.39 -46.79 17.21
CA ASN A 86 -46.98 -46.67 15.88
C ASN A 86 -46.58 -45.38 15.15
N GLY A 87 -45.81 -44.49 15.79
CA GLY A 87 -45.47 -43.18 15.24
C GLY A 87 -46.68 -42.23 15.14
N GLU A 88 -47.71 -42.47 15.93
CA GLU A 88 -48.94 -41.68 15.96
C GLU A 88 -48.80 -40.54 16.96
N PHE A 89 -49.32 -39.37 16.61
CA PHE A 89 -49.35 -38.19 17.48
C PHE A 89 -50.76 -37.95 18.01
N PHE A 90 -50.94 -38.03 19.31
CA PHE A 90 -52.22 -37.78 20.00
C PHE A 90 -52.13 -36.57 20.95
N GLY A 91 -50.93 -36.03 21.19
CA GLY A 91 -50.67 -34.88 22.05
C GLY A 91 -50.77 -35.17 23.55
N ALA A 92 -51.85 -35.81 24.00
CA ALA A 92 -52.12 -36.09 25.42
C ALA A 92 -51.20 -37.17 26.02
N GLU A 93 -50.64 -38.05 25.20
CA GLU A 93 -49.63 -39.06 25.60
C GLU A 93 -48.32 -38.45 26.11
N ASN A 94 -48.08 -37.17 25.85
CA ASN A 94 -46.89 -36.44 26.33
C ASN A 94 -46.93 -36.15 27.83
N ILE A 95 -48.01 -36.49 28.53
CA ILE A 95 -48.02 -36.46 30.00
C ILE A 95 -46.97 -37.41 30.60
N PHE A 96 -46.55 -38.45 29.86
CA PHE A 96 -45.49 -39.35 30.26
C PHE A 96 -44.16 -38.92 29.65
N SER A 97 -43.10 -38.89 30.45
CA SER A 97 -41.75 -38.60 29.98
C SER A 97 -41.20 -39.72 29.09
N ASP A 98 -40.19 -39.42 28.28
CA ASP A 98 -39.45 -40.45 27.53
C ASP A 98 -38.79 -41.47 28.46
N LYS A 99 -38.39 -41.06 29.67
CA LYS A 99 -37.87 -41.96 30.70
C LYS A 99 -38.92 -42.99 31.12
N GLU A 100 -40.14 -42.55 31.44
CA GLU A 100 -41.24 -43.43 31.89
C GLU A 100 -41.64 -44.44 30.79
N VAL A 101 -41.75 -43.98 29.54
CA VAL A 101 -42.05 -44.88 28.41
C VAL A 101 -40.90 -45.85 28.13
N LYS A 102 -39.64 -45.39 28.22
CA LYS A 102 -38.46 -46.24 28.02
C LYS A 102 -38.36 -47.32 29.11
N LEU A 103 -38.61 -46.97 30.37
CA LEU A 103 -38.63 -47.93 31.47
C LEU A 103 -39.68 -49.01 31.25
N PHE A 104 -40.91 -48.61 30.91
CA PHE A 104 -41.97 -49.56 30.56
C PHE A 104 -41.58 -50.47 29.39
N ARG A 105 -41.09 -49.91 28.28
CA ARG A 105 -40.68 -50.69 27.10
C ARG A 105 -39.60 -51.73 27.43
N ASN A 106 -38.63 -51.37 28.24
CA ASN A 106 -37.57 -52.29 28.65
C ASN A 106 -38.10 -53.41 29.55
N ILE A 107 -39.04 -53.11 30.46
CA ILE A 107 -39.75 -54.14 31.25
C ILE A 107 -40.59 -55.04 30.34
N GLU A 108 -41.25 -54.50 29.31
CA GLU A 108 -42.07 -55.28 28.36
C GLU A 108 -41.28 -56.31 27.55
N LEU A 109 -39.96 -56.16 27.38
CA LEU A 109 -39.13 -57.19 26.74
C LEU A 109 -39.19 -58.54 27.48
N TYR A 110 -39.55 -58.51 28.76
CA TYR A 110 -39.69 -59.66 29.64
C TYR A 110 -41.12 -60.21 29.69
N ASN A 111 -42.04 -59.72 28.86
CA ASN A 111 -43.44 -60.18 28.84
C ASN A 111 -43.62 -61.67 28.52
N LEU A 112 -42.61 -62.34 27.96
CA LEU A 112 -42.58 -63.80 27.80
C LEU A 112 -42.84 -64.50 29.15
N PHE A 113 -42.39 -63.91 30.26
CA PHE A 113 -42.59 -64.44 31.60
C PHE A 113 -43.98 -64.14 32.18
N GLU A 114 -44.87 -63.43 31.48
CA GLU A 114 -46.29 -63.35 31.87
C GLU A 114 -46.98 -64.70 31.66
N ILE A 115 -46.67 -65.40 30.55
CA ILE A 115 -47.30 -66.67 30.17
C ILE A 115 -46.57 -67.92 30.68
N LEU A 116 -45.28 -67.82 30.98
CA LEU A 116 -44.50 -68.94 31.51
C LEU A 116 -44.64 -69.03 33.03
N SER A 117 -44.77 -70.26 33.53
CA SER A 117 -44.56 -70.57 34.95
C SER A 117 -43.07 -70.77 35.23
N ALA A 118 -42.68 -70.77 36.51
CA ALA A 118 -41.30 -71.09 36.90
C ALA A 118 -40.85 -72.48 36.38
N ASP A 119 -41.76 -73.45 36.36
CA ASP A 119 -41.50 -74.79 35.81
C ASP A 119 -41.30 -74.79 34.30
N ASP A 120 -42.04 -73.95 33.57
CA ASP A 120 -41.85 -73.82 32.11
C ASP A 120 -40.53 -73.15 31.77
N ILE A 121 -40.14 -72.12 32.54
CA ILE A 121 -38.82 -71.51 32.44
C ILE A 121 -37.74 -72.55 32.72
N ARG A 122 -37.87 -73.35 33.80
CA ARG A 122 -36.93 -74.44 34.11
C ARG A 122 -36.82 -75.45 32.97
N LYS A 123 -37.93 -75.90 32.38
CA LYS A 123 -37.89 -76.79 31.19
C LYS A 123 -37.13 -76.16 30.03
N LYS A 124 -37.36 -74.87 29.76
CA LYS A 124 -36.65 -74.12 28.71
C LYS A 124 -35.16 -73.96 29.02
N LEU A 125 -34.78 -73.77 30.28
CA LEU A 125 -33.38 -73.77 30.71
C LEU A 125 -32.73 -75.14 30.46
N ILE A 126 -33.39 -76.25 30.83
CA ILE A 126 -32.90 -77.61 30.55
C ILE A 126 -32.67 -77.82 29.04
N GLN A 127 -33.57 -77.29 28.21
CA GLN A 127 -33.51 -77.36 26.75
C GLN A 127 -32.51 -76.37 26.13
N LYS A 128 -31.92 -75.47 26.92
CA LYS A 128 -31.04 -74.39 26.45
C LYS A 128 -31.72 -73.50 25.40
N ASP A 129 -32.96 -73.09 25.67
CA ASP A 129 -33.69 -72.15 24.83
C ASP A 129 -32.94 -70.81 24.74
N ASP A 130 -32.45 -70.47 23.54
CA ASP A 130 -31.61 -69.29 23.30
C ASP A 130 -32.28 -67.99 23.75
N LYS A 131 -33.60 -67.87 23.53
CA LYS A 131 -34.36 -66.66 23.87
C LYS A 131 -34.49 -66.48 25.38
N VAL A 132 -34.71 -67.56 26.12
CA VAL A 132 -34.70 -67.49 27.60
C VAL A 132 -33.30 -67.21 28.12
N LEU A 133 -32.25 -67.80 27.53
CA LEU A 133 -30.87 -67.57 27.93
C LEU A 133 -30.40 -66.13 27.66
N GLU A 134 -30.82 -65.52 26.57
CA GLU A 134 -30.54 -64.11 26.24
C GLU A 134 -31.18 -63.17 27.28
N LEU A 135 -32.47 -63.31 27.53
CA LEU A 135 -33.18 -62.51 28.54
C LEU A 135 -32.60 -62.73 29.95
N LEU A 136 -32.14 -63.95 30.23
CA LEU A 136 -31.51 -64.30 31.50
C LEU A 136 -30.12 -63.66 31.65
N ARG A 137 -29.32 -63.63 30.57
CA ARG A 137 -28.03 -62.94 30.54
C ARG A 137 -28.25 -61.46 30.80
N ASP A 138 -29.15 -60.83 30.07
CA ASP A 138 -29.43 -59.40 30.21
C ASP A 138 -29.91 -59.07 31.63
N TYR A 139 -30.76 -59.95 32.21
CA TYR A 139 -31.24 -59.82 33.58
C TYR A 139 -30.11 -59.77 34.61
N TYR A 140 -29.23 -60.78 34.62
CA TYR A 140 -28.13 -60.86 35.59
C TYR A 140 -27.01 -59.85 35.34
N VAL A 141 -26.74 -59.52 34.07
CA VAL A 141 -25.63 -58.63 33.71
C VAL A 141 -25.97 -57.17 33.95
N SER A 142 -27.20 -56.73 33.67
CA SER A 142 -27.49 -55.29 33.65
C SER A 142 -28.94 -54.87 33.89
N MET A 143 -29.93 -55.63 33.42
CA MET A 143 -31.31 -55.15 33.38
C MET A 143 -31.89 -54.99 34.78
N ASP A 144 -31.57 -55.88 35.71
CA ASP A 144 -32.12 -55.79 37.07
C ASP A 144 -31.65 -54.54 37.82
N SER A 145 -30.34 -54.30 37.83
CA SER A 145 -29.76 -53.11 38.44
C SER A 145 -30.16 -51.83 37.72
N TRP A 146 -30.32 -51.89 36.39
CA TRP A 146 -30.81 -50.75 35.61
C TRP A 146 -32.27 -50.42 35.95
N VAL A 147 -33.17 -51.41 35.98
CA VAL A 147 -34.60 -51.19 36.32
C VAL A 147 -34.72 -50.67 37.75
N ASP A 148 -34.04 -51.29 38.72
CA ASP A 148 -34.07 -50.85 40.12
C ASP A 148 -33.54 -49.41 40.24
N GLY A 149 -32.44 -49.07 39.56
CA GLY A 149 -31.91 -47.69 39.53
C GLY A 149 -32.84 -46.68 38.86
N GLN A 150 -33.61 -47.07 37.83
CA GLN A 150 -34.65 -46.19 37.27
C GLN A 150 -35.86 -46.02 38.21
N LEU A 151 -36.23 -47.07 38.96
CA LEU A 151 -37.32 -47.01 39.93
C LEU A 151 -36.96 -46.17 41.17
N GLU A 152 -35.67 -46.01 41.47
CA GLU A 152 -35.19 -45.12 42.54
C GLU A 152 -35.23 -43.62 42.15
N ASP A 153 -35.25 -43.29 40.85
CA ASP A 153 -35.29 -41.89 40.38
C ASP A 153 -36.62 -41.21 40.81
N PRO A 154 -36.55 -40.18 41.68
CA PRO A 154 -37.75 -39.52 42.22
C PRO A 154 -38.51 -38.70 41.18
N SER A 155 -37.95 -38.48 39.98
CA SER A 155 -38.63 -37.79 38.89
C SER A 155 -39.74 -38.62 38.22
N LEU A 156 -39.76 -39.95 38.41
CA LEU A 156 -40.85 -40.80 37.93
C LEU A 156 -42.03 -40.76 38.90
N ARG A 157 -43.24 -40.67 38.34
CA ARG A 157 -44.48 -40.66 39.13
C ARG A 157 -44.55 -41.86 40.07
N LEU A 158 -44.91 -41.63 41.33
CA LEU A 158 -44.94 -42.67 42.37
C LEU A 158 -45.87 -43.84 41.99
N THR A 159 -47.03 -43.54 41.39
CA THR A 159 -48.01 -44.52 40.88
C THR A 159 -47.43 -45.40 39.77
N LEU A 160 -46.66 -44.83 38.85
CA LEU A 160 -45.97 -45.59 37.80
C LEU A 160 -44.82 -46.42 38.35
N ARG A 161 -44.01 -45.86 39.26
CA ARG A 161 -42.97 -46.62 39.95
C ARG A 161 -43.56 -47.82 40.67
N TYR A 162 -44.67 -47.64 41.39
CA TYR A 162 -45.39 -48.73 42.05
C TYR A 162 -45.89 -49.80 41.05
N TYR A 163 -46.54 -49.39 39.95
CA TYR A 163 -47.03 -50.30 38.92
C TYR A 163 -45.90 -51.09 38.26
N LEU A 164 -44.87 -50.40 37.76
CA LEU A 164 -43.73 -50.98 37.05
C LEU A 164 -42.89 -51.86 37.97
N LYS A 165 -42.71 -51.46 39.24
CA LYS A 165 -42.06 -52.29 40.26
C LYS A 165 -42.81 -53.60 40.45
N LYS A 166 -44.13 -53.55 40.68
CA LYS A 166 -44.93 -54.76 40.87
C LYS A 166 -44.87 -55.69 39.65
N LYS A 167 -44.86 -55.11 38.44
CA LYS A 167 -44.72 -55.86 37.19
C LYS A 167 -43.34 -56.51 37.07
N TRP A 168 -42.27 -55.75 37.31
CA TRP A 168 -40.89 -56.25 37.28
C TRP A 168 -40.64 -57.33 38.34
N ASP A 169 -41.07 -57.09 39.58
CA ASP A 169 -40.94 -58.04 40.69
C ASP A 169 -41.61 -59.38 40.37
N GLY A 170 -42.76 -59.37 39.67
CA GLY A 170 -43.42 -60.60 39.19
C GLY A 170 -42.60 -61.39 38.17
N TYR A 171 -41.81 -60.72 37.32
CA TYR A 171 -40.87 -61.40 36.42
C TYR A 171 -39.64 -61.91 37.17
N LYS A 172 -39.05 -61.07 38.02
CA LYS A 172 -37.90 -61.43 38.88
C LYS A 172 -38.20 -62.68 39.69
N GLU A 173 -39.37 -62.75 40.31
CA GLU A 173 -39.76 -63.88 41.17
C GLU A 173 -39.78 -65.19 40.36
N LYS A 174 -40.44 -65.21 39.21
CA LYS A 174 -40.48 -66.40 38.34
C LYS A 174 -39.10 -66.81 37.84
N LEU A 175 -38.29 -65.84 37.40
CA LEU A 175 -36.93 -66.06 36.92
C LEU A 175 -36.04 -66.61 38.03
N ASN A 176 -36.00 -65.95 39.19
CA ASN A 176 -35.18 -66.35 40.32
C ASN A 176 -35.57 -67.73 40.84
N LEU A 177 -36.87 -68.05 40.94
CA LEU A 177 -37.34 -69.38 41.32
C LEU A 177 -36.93 -70.46 40.32
N ALA A 178 -37.07 -70.19 39.03
CA ALA A 178 -36.66 -71.13 37.97
C ALA A 178 -35.15 -71.35 37.96
N VAL A 179 -34.35 -70.30 38.15
CA VAL A 179 -32.89 -70.38 38.19
C VAL A 179 -32.42 -71.06 39.46
N SER A 180 -32.92 -70.68 40.64
CA SER A 180 -32.48 -71.27 41.91
C SER A 180 -32.79 -72.76 41.98
N SER A 181 -33.93 -73.20 41.43
CA SER A 181 -34.25 -74.63 41.31
C SER A 181 -33.43 -75.35 40.25
N SER A 182 -33.01 -74.67 39.18
CA SER A 182 -32.22 -75.27 38.10
C SER A 182 -30.72 -75.33 38.39
N VAL A 183 -30.16 -74.33 39.06
CA VAL A 183 -28.71 -74.20 39.35
C VAL A 183 -28.22 -75.27 40.32
N VAL A 184 -29.11 -75.84 41.14
CA VAL A 184 -28.81 -76.99 42.01
C VAL A 184 -28.61 -78.29 41.21
N GLU A 185 -29.26 -78.41 40.05
CA GLU A 185 -29.28 -79.64 39.24
C GLU A 185 -28.49 -79.52 37.92
N LEU A 186 -28.23 -78.29 37.46
CA LEU A 186 -27.59 -77.98 36.18
C LEU A 186 -26.28 -77.21 36.40
N ASP A 187 -25.18 -77.94 36.62
CA ASP A 187 -23.85 -77.33 36.84
C ASP A 187 -23.42 -76.37 35.71
N TRP A 188 -23.78 -76.67 34.45
CA TRP A 188 -23.45 -75.83 33.30
C TRP A 188 -24.09 -74.43 33.39
N LEU A 189 -25.29 -74.30 33.98
CA LEU A 189 -25.98 -73.02 34.11
C LEU A 189 -25.28 -72.13 35.15
N LYS A 190 -24.81 -72.73 36.25
CA LYS A 190 -24.01 -72.05 37.27
C LYS A 190 -22.73 -71.47 36.67
N SER A 191 -21.98 -72.28 35.93
CA SER A 191 -20.76 -71.85 35.26
C SER A 191 -21.02 -70.77 34.20
N LEU A 192 -22.15 -70.87 33.50
CA LEU A 192 -22.52 -69.90 32.47
C LEU A 192 -22.81 -68.51 33.07
N ILE A 193 -23.61 -68.42 34.14
CA ILE A 193 -23.90 -67.15 34.82
C ILE A 193 -22.61 -66.52 35.35
N GLY A 194 -21.75 -67.30 36.02
CA GLY A 194 -20.46 -66.81 36.51
C GLY A 194 -19.52 -66.33 35.40
N SER A 195 -19.60 -66.92 34.20
CA SER A 195 -18.82 -66.46 33.04
C SER A 195 -19.29 -65.09 32.52
N TRP A 196 -20.60 -64.81 32.55
CA TRP A 196 -21.15 -63.52 32.14
C TRP A 196 -20.76 -62.39 33.10
N GLU A 197 -20.76 -62.67 34.40
CA GLU A 197 -20.34 -61.71 35.43
C GLU A 197 -18.84 -61.37 35.29
N LEU A 198 -17.99 -62.39 35.13
CA LEU A 198 -16.54 -62.20 34.96
C LEU A 198 -16.18 -61.47 33.65
N GLU A 199 -16.86 -61.77 32.55
CA GLU A 199 -16.68 -61.05 31.28
C GLU A 199 -16.98 -59.55 31.44
N THR A 200 -18.03 -59.23 32.18
CA THR A 200 -18.46 -57.84 32.43
C THR A 200 -17.44 -57.10 33.29
N GLU A 201 -16.97 -57.72 34.37
CA GLU A 201 -15.97 -57.14 35.27
C GLU A 201 -14.65 -56.81 34.52
N ASN A 202 -14.16 -57.76 33.71
CA ASN A 202 -12.95 -57.57 32.91
C ASN A 202 -13.08 -56.40 31.92
N ARG A 203 -14.25 -56.24 31.28
CA ARG A 203 -14.49 -55.14 30.33
C ARG A 203 -14.51 -53.78 31.03
N VAL A 204 -15.11 -53.71 32.22
CA VAL A 204 -15.13 -52.48 33.03
C VAL A 204 -13.72 -52.10 33.46
N GLU A 205 -12.93 -53.07 33.95
CA GLU A 205 -11.55 -52.82 34.38
C GLU A 205 -10.65 -52.36 33.22
N ALA A 206 -10.75 -53.00 32.05
CA ALA A 206 -9.99 -52.62 30.86
C ALA A 206 -10.31 -51.18 30.42
N THR A 207 -11.58 -50.80 30.45
CA THR A 207 -12.05 -49.46 30.10
C THR A 207 -11.52 -48.41 31.09
N ALA A 208 -11.59 -48.70 32.39
CA ALA A 208 -11.08 -47.82 33.44
C ALA A 208 -9.56 -47.60 33.32
N LYS A 209 -8.79 -48.66 33.02
CA LYS A 209 -7.34 -48.56 32.74
C LYS A 209 -7.05 -47.69 31.51
N GLY A 210 -7.82 -47.84 30.44
CA GLY A 210 -7.71 -47.02 29.23
C GLY A 210 -7.92 -45.52 29.52
N PHE A 211 -9.01 -45.17 30.21
CA PHE A 211 -9.28 -43.79 30.60
C PHE A 211 -8.21 -43.19 31.51
N LYS A 212 -7.66 -43.98 32.44
CA LYS A 212 -6.59 -43.51 33.32
C LYS A 212 -5.33 -43.17 32.54
N ALA A 213 -4.91 -44.03 31.60
CA ALA A 213 -3.73 -43.80 30.77
C ALA A 213 -3.90 -42.59 29.84
N GLU A 214 -5.08 -42.41 29.25
CA GLU A 214 -5.38 -41.26 28.39
C GLU A 214 -5.38 -39.94 29.18
N LYS A 215 -5.90 -39.96 30.41
CA LYS A 215 -5.86 -38.82 31.31
C LYS A 215 -4.42 -38.42 31.66
N GLU A 216 -3.58 -39.37 32.08
CA GLU A 216 -2.18 -39.12 32.41
C GLU A 216 -1.39 -38.54 31.23
N LYS A 217 -1.65 -39.02 30.00
CA LYS A 217 -1.04 -38.47 28.79
C LYS A 217 -1.47 -37.02 28.54
N THR A 218 -2.75 -36.74 28.71
CA THR A 218 -3.31 -35.39 28.50
C THR A 218 -2.75 -34.40 29.54
N ASP A 219 -2.66 -34.81 30.80
CA ASP A 219 -2.12 -33.99 31.89
C ASP A 219 -0.64 -33.63 31.63
N ALA A 220 0.17 -34.59 31.14
CA ALA A 220 1.56 -34.33 30.77
C ALA A 220 1.71 -33.37 29.58
N GLU A 221 0.80 -33.42 28.61
CA GLU A 221 0.81 -32.53 27.45
C GLU A 221 0.40 -31.10 27.83
N ILE A 222 -0.54 -30.94 28.76
CA ILE A 222 -0.91 -29.65 29.35
C ILE A 222 0.28 -29.02 30.08
N GLU A 223 1.00 -29.79 30.90
CA GLU A 223 2.16 -29.28 31.63
C GLU A 223 3.25 -28.78 30.68
N LYS A 224 3.51 -29.53 29.60
CA LYS A 224 4.44 -29.11 28.55
C LYS A 224 4.01 -27.80 27.90
N LEU A 225 2.75 -27.68 27.47
CA LEU A 225 2.24 -26.46 26.85
C LEU A 225 2.31 -25.25 27.78
N ASN A 226 2.00 -25.42 29.06
CA ASN A 226 2.11 -24.34 30.05
C ASN A 226 3.55 -23.85 30.20
N SER A 227 4.54 -24.75 30.17
CA SER A 227 5.95 -24.37 30.20
C SER A 227 6.37 -23.56 28.95
N GLU A 228 5.85 -23.92 27.78
CA GLU A 228 6.13 -23.21 26.51
C GLU A 228 5.48 -21.81 26.48
N ILE A 229 4.28 -21.67 27.05
CA ILE A 229 3.60 -20.38 27.21
C ILE A 229 4.43 -19.44 28.10
N ALA A 230 4.88 -19.91 29.27
CA ALA A 230 5.68 -19.10 30.19
C ALA A 230 6.96 -18.56 29.54
N LEU A 231 7.68 -19.40 28.80
CA LEU A 231 8.88 -18.98 28.05
C LEU A 231 8.57 -17.94 26.97
N THR A 232 7.40 -18.06 26.32
CA THR A 232 6.97 -17.12 25.28
C THR A 232 6.59 -15.76 25.87
N GLU A 233 5.90 -15.76 27.01
CA GLU A 233 5.54 -14.54 27.73
C GLU A 233 6.78 -13.74 28.17
N ASP A 234 7.82 -14.41 28.66
CA ASP A 234 9.05 -13.73 29.06
C ASP A 234 9.81 -13.16 27.86
N ARG A 235 9.80 -13.86 26.72
CA ARG A 235 10.37 -13.32 25.45
C ARG A 235 9.59 -12.09 24.96
N LEU A 236 8.26 -12.08 25.09
CA LEU A 236 7.45 -10.93 24.71
C LEU A 236 7.77 -9.70 25.56
N LYS A 237 7.94 -9.86 26.88
CA LYS A 237 8.34 -8.75 27.76
C LYS A 237 9.67 -8.13 27.35
N LEU A 238 10.63 -8.94 26.92
CA LEU A 238 11.94 -8.47 26.47
C LEU A 238 11.81 -7.65 25.18
N ILE A 239 11.05 -8.15 24.21
CA ILE A 239 10.80 -7.45 22.93
C ILE A 239 10.07 -6.13 23.15
N GLU A 240 9.11 -6.10 24.08
CA GLU A 240 8.37 -4.87 24.44
C GLU A 240 9.32 -3.80 25.00
N ALA A 241 10.26 -4.19 25.86
CA ALA A 241 11.26 -3.28 26.42
C ALA A 241 12.23 -2.76 25.35
N GLU A 242 12.68 -3.61 24.43
CA GLU A 242 13.52 -3.22 23.29
C GLU A 242 12.79 -2.24 22.36
N LYS A 243 11.50 -2.46 22.09
CA LYS A 243 10.67 -1.58 21.28
C LYS A 243 10.59 -0.17 21.87
N VAL A 244 10.32 -0.04 23.16
CA VAL A 244 10.25 1.26 23.84
C VAL A 244 11.58 2.02 23.71
N SER A 245 12.70 1.32 23.90
CA SER A 245 14.04 1.92 23.73
C SER A 245 14.28 2.41 22.30
N ALA A 246 13.90 1.62 21.29
CA ALA A 246 14.04 2.00 19.89
C ALA A 246 13.15 3.21 19.52
N GLU A 247 11.92 3.28 20.04
CA GLU A 247 11.03 4.42 19.80
C GLU A 247 11.60 5.73 20.35
N ASP A 248 12.25 5.70 21.50
CA ASP A 248 12.89 6.90 22.07
C ASP A 248 14.14 7.32 21.29
N GLN A 249 14.91 6.37 20.76
CA GLN A 249 16.02 6.69 19.84
C GLN A 249 15.52 7.36 18.55
N ILE A 250 14.42 6.86 17.97
CA ILE A 250 13.81 7.44 16.76
C ILE A 250 13.37 8.88 17.02
N LYS A 251 12.75 9.16 18.17
CA LYS A 251 12.37 10.54 18.55
C LYS A 251 13.59 11.45 18.64
N GLY A 252 14.68 10.99 19.27
CA GLY A 252 15.92 11.75 19.38
C GLY A 252 16.52 12.12 18.02
N LEU A 253 16.63 11.14 17.12
CA LEU A 253 17.16 11.35 15.77
C LEU A 253 16.28 12.27 14.92
N THR A 254 14.96 12.23 15.12
CA THR A 254 14.02 13.09 14.39
C THR A 254 14.24 14.56 14.76
N LEU A 255 14.40 14.86 16.05
CA LEU A 255 14.69 16.22 16.53
C LEU A 255 16.05 16.73 16.01
N GLU A 256 17.07 15.87 15.99
CA GLU A 256 18.38 16.23 15.45
C GLU A 256 18.31 16.56 13.95
N ARG A 257 17.53 15.80 13.18
CA ARG A 257 17.33 16.05 11.74
C ARG A 257 16.68 17.42 11.49
N GLU A 258 15.63 17.75 12.25
CA GLU A 258 14.95 19.04 12.12
C GLU A 258 15.90 20.22 12.40
N LEU A 259 16.73 20.10 13.43
CA LEU A 259 17.74 21.11 13.76
C LEU A 259 18.78 21.29 12.65
N VAL A 260 19.21 20.19 12.02
CA VAL A 260 20.16 20.24 10.90
C VAL A 260 19.52 20.89 9.67
N GLU A 261 18.28 20.54 9.34
CA GLU A 261 17.54 21.13 8.22
C GLU A 261 17.30 22.64 8.40
N GLU A 262 17.06 23.09 9.63
CA GLU A 262 16.93 24.52 9.95
C GLU A 262 18.27 25.26 9.76
N LYS A 263 19.36 24.72 10.31
CA LYS A 263 20.71 25.29 10.10
C LYS A 263 21.10 25.34 8.64
N ALA A 264 20.77 24.31 7.85
CA ALA A 264 21.03 24.27 6.42
C ALA A 264 20.28 25.38 5.68
N ARG A 265 19.00 25.63 6.02
CA ARG A 265 18.22 26.74 5.46
C ARG A 265 18.81 28.10 5.84
N GLU A 266 19.24 28.27 7.08
CA GLU A 266 19.87 29.51 7.54
C GLU A 266 21.19 29.79 6.80
N LEU A 267 22.03 28.76 6.63
CA LEU A 267 23.27 28.83 5.87
C LEU A 267 23.03 29.18 4.40
N ALA A 268 22.02 28.57 3.76
CA ALA A 268 21.66 28.88 2.38
C ALA A 268 21.20 30.35 2.24
N ALA A 269 20.38 30.83 3.16
CA ALA A 269 19.95 32.23 3.18
C ALA A 269 21.12 33.20 3.38
N LYS A 270 22.04 32.91 4.31
CA LYS A 270 23.26 33.69 4.53
C LYS A 270 24.16 33.69 3.29
N LYS A 271 24.35 32.55 2.63
CA LYS A 271 25.11 32.45 1.38
C LYS A 271 24.52 33.35 0.29
N GLY A 272 23.20 33.30 0.09
CA GLY A 272 22.51 34.17 -0.87
C GLY A 272 22.68 35.66 -0.57
N GLN A 273 22.62 36.06 0.71
CA GLN A 273 22.88 37.46 1.11
C GLN A 273 24.32 37.90 0.85
N VAL A 274 25.30 37.01 1.05
CA VAL A 274 26.72 37.29 0.77
C VAL A 274 26.94 37.43 -0.73
N GLU A 275 26.41 36.52 -1.55
CA GLU A 275 26.52 36.61 -3.02
C GLU A 275 25.94 37.91 -3.56
N GLU A 276 24.76 38.33 -3.09
CA GLU A 276 24.14 39.58 -3.51
C GLU A 276 24.97 40.81 -3.08
N LYS A 277 25.56 40.80 -1.88
CA LYS A 277 26.48 41.85 -1.45
C LYS A 277 27.72 41.93 -2.34
N VAL A 278 28.33 40.79 -2.67
CA VAL A 278 29.50 40.73 -3.58
C VAL A 278 29.14 41.30 -4.94
N ARG A 279 27.98 40.92 -5.49
CA ARG A 279 27.49 41.43 -6.77
C ARG A 279 27.28 42.95 -6.75
N ARG A 280 26.65 43.48 -5.69
CA ARG A 280 26.43 44.94 -5.54
C ARG A 280 27.74 45.70 -5.43
N LEU A 281 28.68 45.22 -4.62
CA LEU A 281 30.02 45.81 -4.50
C LEU A 281 30.78 45.78 -5.82
N ALA A 282 30.68 44.68 -6.58
CA ALA A 282 31.29 44.57 -7.90
C ALA A 282 30.67 45.58 -8.89
N ALA A 283 29.36 45.80 -8.85
CA ALA A 283 28.69 46.80 -9.69
C ALA A 283 29.03 48.25 -9.28
N GLU A 284 29.11 48.54 -7.98
CA GLU A 284 29.52 49.85 -7.46
C GLU A 284 30.97 50.17 -7.84
N LYS A 285 31.88 49.20 -7.72
CA LYS A 285 33.27 49.31 -8.18
C LYS A 285 33.34 49.57 -9.69
N ALA A 286 32.50 48.88 -10.48
CA ALA A 286 32.42 49.07 -11.94
C ALA A 286 32.11 50.53 -12.27
N PHE A 287 31.06 51.05 -11.62
CA PHE A 287 30.57 52.39 -11.83
C PHE A 287 31.59 53.46 -11.39
N ALA A 288 32.22 53.27 -10.22
CA ALA A 288 33.18 54.21 -9.67
C ALA A 288 34.49 54.28 -10.48
N GLU A 289 34.98 53.15 -10.99
CA GLU A 289 36.25 53.11 -11.73
C GLU A 289 36.09 53.33 -13.24
N GLY A 290 34.85 53.45 -13.75
CA GLY A 290 34.57 53.45 -15.19
C GLY A 290 35.02 52.15 -15.89
N LYS A 291 35.22 51.09 -15.10
CA LYS A 291 35.65 49.77 -15.54
C LYS A 291 34.41 48.89 -15.64
N GLY A 292 34.32 48.08 -16.69
CA GLY A 292 33.23 47.10 -16.80
C GLY A 292 33.44 45.90 -15.87
N THR A 293 33.60 46.07 -14.56
CA THR A 293 33.68 44.91 -13.63
C THR A 293 32.35 44.17 -13.64
N ARG A 294 32.39 42.87 -13.96
CA ARG A 294 31.20 42.03 -14.08
C ARG A 294 31.43 40.74 -13.32
N TYR A 295 30.52 40.49 -12.39
CA TYR A 295 30.46 39.27 -11.63
C TYR A 295 29.99 38.13 -12.54
N VAL A 296 30.91 37.22 -12.88
CA VAL A 296 30.65 36.02 -13.69
C VAL A 296 30.94 34.80 -12.83
N LYS A 297 29.97 33.89 -12.71
CA LYS A 297 30.12 32.64 -11.93
C LYS A 297 30.81 31.54 -12.74
N LEU A 298 31.34 30.53 -12.05
CA LEU A 298 31.90 29.31 -12.64
C LEU A 298 30.96 28.65 -13.66
N ASP A 299 29.67 28.54 -13.32
CA ASP A 299 28.69 27.90 -14.21
C ASP A 299 28.42 28.72 -15.48
N GLU A 300 28.55 30.05 -15.40
CA GLU A 300 28.31 30.99 -16.50
C GLU A 300 29.51 31.09 -17.44
N VAL A 301 30.75 31.09 -16.90
CA VAL A 301 31.97 31.24 -17.71
C VAL A 301 32.13 30.11 -18.73
N LYS A 302 31.76 28.88 -18.36
CA LYS A 302 31.80 27.75 -19.29
C LYS A 302 30.81 27.92 -20.44
N GLN A 303 29.63 28.46 -20.13
CA GLN A 303 28.63 28.75 -21.14
C GLN A 303 29.11 29.83 -22.11
N TYR A 304 29.76 30.90 -21.63
CA TYR A 304 30.35 31.91 -22.50
C TYR A 304 31.40 31.32 -23.44
N GLU A 305 32.29 30.45 -22.93
CA GLU A 305 33.32 29.78 -23.73
C GLU A 305 32.71 28.95 -24.87
N LEU A 306 31.80 28.03 -24.52
CA LEU A 306 31.17 27.14 -25.50
C LEU A 306 30.33 27.91 -26.52
N ASN A 307 29.60 28.94 -26.09
CA ASN A 307 28.81 29.79 -26.98
C ASN A 307 29.69 30.60 -27.93
N PHE A 308 30.80 31.16 -27.45
CA PHE A 308 31.73 31.92 -28.29
C PHE A 308 32.29 31.04 -29.42
N ILE A 309 32.83 29.87 -29.07
CA ILE A 309 33.41 28.94 -30.05
C ILE A 309 32.35 28.46 -31.04
N GLY A 310 31.22 27.95 -30.54
CA GLY A 310 30.18 27.38 -31.40
C GLY A 310 29.54 28.41 -32.34
N ARG A 311 29.27 29.63 -31.86
CA ARG A 311 28.68 30.69 -32.70
C ARG A 311 29.65 31.19 -33.75
N LEU A 312 30.93 31.34 -33.41
CA LEU A 312 31.93 31.79 -34.36
C LEU A 312 32.23 30.72 -35.42
N GLU A 313 32.32 29.45 -35.03
CA GLU A 313 32.46 28.33 -35.96
C GLU A 313 31.29 28.27 -36.95
N TYR A 314 30.06 28.38 -36.45
CA TYR A 314 28.85 28.44 -37.27
C TYR A 314 28.89 29.60 -38.28
N ARG A 315 29.34 30.78 -37.85
CA ARG A 315 29.43 31.98 -38.70
C ARG A 315 30.50 31.88 -39.78
N LEU A 316 31.64 31.26 -39.47
CA LEU A 316 32.71 31.05 -40.46
C LEU A 316 32.30 30.03 -41.52
N GLY A 317 31.68 28.92 -41.09
CA GLY A 317 31.27 27.84 -41.98
C GLY A 317 32.39 27.42 -42.95
N ASN A 318 32.04 27.14 -44.21
CA ASN A 318 33.01 26.75 -45.23
C ASN A 318 33.54 27.93 -46.08
N LYS A 319 32.85 29.08 -46.04
CA LYS A 319 33.15 30.24 -46.87
C LYS A 319 32.69 31.51 -46.16
N VAL A 320 33.49 32.56 -46.25
CA VAL A 320 33.14 33.89 -45.73
C VAL A 320 33.33 34.94 -46.81
N THR A 321 32.58 36.03 -46.69
CA THR A 321 32.81 37.24 -47.48
C THR A 321 33.55 38.25 -46.63
N PHE A 322 34.68 38.74 -47.13
CA PHE A 322 35.60 39.61 -46.40
C PHE A 322 36.09 40.69 -47.38
N SER A 323 35.89 41.97 -47.05
CA SER A 323 36.22 43.11 -47.92
C SER A 323 35.70 42.98 -49.37
N GLY A 324 34.47 42.46 -49.54
CA GLY A 324 33.83 42.27 -50.86
C GLY A 324 34.37 41.09 -51.68
N ARG A 325 35.24 40.25 -51.12
CA ARG A 325 35.77 39.05 -51.75
C ARG A 325 35.37 37.80 -50.99
N THR A 326 35.30 36.67 -51.68
CA THR A 326 34.97 35.39 -51.05
C THR A 326 36.24 34.62 -50.69
N TYR A 327 36.32 34.18 -49.44
CA TYR A 327 37.39 33.33 -48.92
C TYR A 327 36.84 31.95 -48.57
N LYS A 328 37.64 30.93 -48.81
CA LYS A 328 37.40 29.58 -48.29
C LYS A 328 37.98 29.49 -46.89
N VAL A 329 37.24 28.92 -45.95
CA VAL A 329 37.75 28.59 -44.63
C VAL A 329 38.43 27.22 -44.72
N GLU A 330 39.69 27.15 -44.31
CA GLU A 330 40.55 25.97 -44.41
C GLU A 330 41.22 25.70 -43.06
N ASP A 331 41.39 24.41 -42.72
CA ASP A 331 42.09 23.94 -41.52
C ASP A 331 41.53 24.50 -40.19
N LEU A 332 40.23 24.74 -40.13
CA LEU A 332 39.56 25.23 -38.92
C LEU A 332 39.58 24.14 -37.84
N ARG A 333 40.17 24.45 -36.69
CA ARG A 333 40.31 23.54 -35.55
C ARG A 333 40.12 24.26 -34.23
N GLU A 334 39.53 23.56 -33.28
CA GLU A 334 39.42 24.00 -31.89
C GLU A 334 40.62 23.51 -31.08
N ILE A 335 41.19 24.37 -30.23
CA ILE A 335 42.36 24.07 -29.39
C ILE A 335 42.05 24.49 -27.95
N LYS A 336 42.22 23.57 -27.00
CA LYS A 336 42.18 23.86 -25.56
C LYS A 336 43.52 24.44 -25.12
N GLN A 337 43.52 25.60 -24.46
CA GLN A 337 44.74 26.28 -24.03
C GLN A 337 45.11 25.95 -22.58
N VAL A 338 44.13 25.62 -21.74
CA VAL A 338 44.32 25.30 -20.33
C VAL A 338 43.88 23.87 -20.05
N ASP A 339 44.73 23.12 -19.34
CA ASP A 339 44.39 21.81 -18.77
C ASP A 339 43.75 22.00 -17.39
N THR A 340 42.43 21.84 -17.31
CA THR A 340 41.69 22.07 -16.07
C THR A 340 41.91 20.96 -15.03
N SER A 341 42.50 19.83 -15.40
CA SER A 341 42.78 18.75 -14.45
C SER A 341 43.82 19.14 -13.39
N GLY A 342 44.70 20.08 -13.72
CA GLY A 342 45.71 20.62 -12.79
C GLY A 342 45.14 21.36 -11.58
N PHE A 343 43.85 21.73 -11.60
CA PHE A 343 43.19 22.42 -10.49
C PHE A 343 42.56 21.47 -9.46
N ALA A 344 42.54 20.15 -9.72
CA ALA A 344 41.86 19.16 -8.87
C ALA A 344 42.41 19.12 -7.43
N GLU A 345 43.72 19.27 -7.26
CA GLU A 345 44.38 19.18 -5.95
C GLU A 345 44.33 20.51 -5.17
N VAL A 346 44.18 21.64 -5.86
CA VAL A 346 44.36 22.99 -5.29
C VAL A 346 43.04 23.60 -4.81
N SER A 347 41.92 23.24 -5.44
CA SER A 347 40.66 23.97 -5.32
C SER A 347 39.57 23.28 -4.49
N GLY A 348 39.75 22.00 -4.12
CA GLY A 348 38.72 21.23 -3.40
C GLY A 348 37.41 21.02 -4.19
N LEU A 349 37.42 21.33 -5.48
CA LEU A 349 36.27 21.22 -6.37
C LEU A 349 35.90 19.76 -6.63
N SER A 350 34.60 19.49 -6.75
CA SER A 350 34.11 18.20 -7.20
C SER A 350 34.49 17.93 -8.66
N ALA A 351 34.49 16.65 -9.05
CA ALA A 351 34.72 16.25 -10.45
C ALA A 351 33.75 16.91 -11.46
N ARG A 352 32.57 17.37 -11.00
CA ARG A 352 31.59 18.10 -11.81
C ARG A 352 31.97 19.57 -11.97
N GLU A 353 32.41 20.21 -10.89
CA GLU A 353 32.85 21.62 -10.91
C GLU A 353 34.12 21.80 -11.74
N LEU A 354 35.06 20.85 -11.69
CA LEU A 354 36.26 20.86 -12.53
C LEU A 354 35.94 20.86 -14.04
N LYS A 355 34.85 20.21 -14.46
CA LYS A 355 34.38 20.25 -15.86
C LYS A 355 33.76 21.59 -16.25
N SER A 356 33.35 22.39 -15.27
CA SER A 356 32.77 23.72 -15.45
C SER A 356 33.85 24.81 -15.51
N LEU A 357 35.12 24.47 -15.26
CA LEU A 357 36.22 25.40 -15.50
C LEU A 357 36.40 25.66 -17.01
N PRO A 358 36.67 26.92 -17.40
CA PRO A 358 36.99 27.24 -18.78
C PRO A 358 38.36 26.66 -19.17
N GLU A 359 38.48 26.18 -20.40
CA GLU A 359 39.73 25.60 -20.95
C GLU A 359 40.48 26.64 -21.81
N ASN A 360 40.03 27.89 -21.78
CA ASN A 360 40.42 28.99 -22.68
C ASN A 360 40.49 28.55 -24.15
N ARG A 361 39.43 27.90 -24.62
CA ARG A 361 39.33 27.35 -25.99
C ARG A 361 39.60 28.42 -27.05
N SER A 362 40.22 27.99 -28.13
CA SER A 362 40.50 28.83 -29.28
C SER A 362 40.13 28.16 -30.59
N LEU A 363 39.70 28.96 -31.56
CA LEU A 363 39.41 28.54 -32.93
C LEU A 363 40.48 29.09 -33.85
N VAL A 364 41.24 28.19 -34.49
CA VAL A 364 42.37 28.53 -35.35
C VAL A 364 42.14 27.96 -36.75
N GLY A 365 42.42 28.73 -37.79
CA GLY A 365 42.27 28.27 -39.18
C GLY A 365 42.86 29.27 -40.17
N SER A 366 42.52 29.13 -41.45
CA SER A 366 42.94 30.07 -42.47
C SER A 366 41.83 30.42 -43.46
N LEU A 367 41.85 31.66 -43.94
CA LEU A 367 40.94 32.20 -44.95
C LEU A 367 41.72 32.40 -46.25
N THR A 368 41.43 31.57 -47.25
CA THR A 368 42.12 31.60 -48.56
C THR A 368 41.21 32.17 -49.63
N GLU A 369 41.66 33.24 -50.31
CA GLU A 369 40.88 33.93 -51.34
C GLU A 369 40.51 32.99 -52.50
N LYS A 370 39.23 33.00 -52.88
CA LYS A 370 38.75 32.26 -54.06
C LYS A 370 38.99 33.07 -55.33
N LYS A 371 40.13 32.79 -55.98
CA LYS A 371 40.52 33.39 -57.25
C LYS A 371 41.01 32.33 -58.26
N LEU A 372 40.70 32.54 -59.54
CA LEU A 372 41.07 31.63 -60.65
C LEU A 372 42.49 31.87 -61.18
N LEU A 373 42.99 33.11 -61.16
CA LEU A 373 44.29 33.51 -61.70
C LEU A 373 45.01 34.52 -60.78
N GLY A 374 46.32 34.34 -60.58
CA GLY A 374 47.18 35.20 -59.73
C GLY A 374 47.37 34.70 -58.29
N LYS A 375 48.22 35.38 -57.52
CA LYS A 375 48.49 35.05 -56.10
C LYS A 375 47.23 35.26 -55.27
N LYS A 376 46.81 34.23 -54.54
CA LYS A 376 45.67 34.28 -53.60
C LYS A 376 46.11 34.94 -52.30
N GLN A 377 45.26 35.80 -51.77
CA GLN A 377 45.45 36.33 -50.42
C GLN A 377 45.06 35.28 -49.37
N ARG A 378 45.83 35.20 -48.28
CA ARG A 378 45.59 34.30 -47.14
C ARG A 378 45.64 35.08 -45.84
N TYR A 379 44.71 34.77 -44.94
CA TYR A 379 44.71 35.24 -43.56
C TYR A 379 44.69 34.03 -42.63
N ASN A 380 45.46 34.08 -41.55
CA ASN A 380 45.35 33.11 -40.46
C ASN A 380 44.39 33.65 -39.42
N LEU A 381 43.39 32.86 -39.06
CA LEU A 381 42.41 33.19 -38.05
C LEU A 381 42.86 32.64 -36.70
N LYS A 382 42.79 33.46 -35.65
CA LYS A 382 42.96 33.05 -34.26
C LYS A 382 41.90 33.73 -33.41
N ALA A 383 40.90 32.98 -32.98
CA ALA A 383 39.86 33.46 -32.08
C ALA A 383 40.01 32.80 -30.71
N LEU A 384 40.26 33.60 -29.67
CA LEU A 384 40.64 33.16 -28.33
C LEU A 384 39.54 33.52 -27.35
N PHE A 385 39.04 32.54 -26.61
CA PHE A 385 38.35 32.82 -25.34
C PHE A 385 39.40 33.01 -24.25
N PHE A 386 39.26 34.06 -23.44
CA PHE A 386 40.19 34.34 -22.36
C PHE A 386 39.46 34.62 -21.06
N ALA A 387 39.68 33.74 -20.08
CA ALA A 387 39.28 33.89 -18.69
C ALA A 387 40.44 33.52 -17.77
N ARG A 388 40.50 34.11 -16.56
CA ARG A 388 41.47 33.75 -15.52
C ARG A 388 40.98 32.51 -14.78
N VAL A 389 41.33 31.33 -15.29
CA VAL A 389 40.80 30.03 -14.81
C VAL A 389 41.05 29.85 -13.30
N GLU A 390 42.18 30.36 -12.82
CA GLU A 390 42.60 30.33 -11.41
C GLU A 390 41.56 31.01 -10.49
N LYS A 391 41.01 32.17 -10.91
CA LYS A 391 39.98 32.88 -10.15
C LYS A 391 38.71 32.07 -9.98
N TYR A 392 38.28 31.37 -11.02
CA TYR A 392 37.12 30.50 -10.95
C TYR A 392 37.38 29.22 -10.14
N ALA A 393 38.61 28.71 -10.16
CA ALA A 393 39.00 27.56 -9.36
C ALA A 393 39.06 27.89 -7.86
N GLU A 394 39.61 29.04 -7.49
CA GLU A 394 39.82 29.44 -6.10
C GLU A 394 38.59 30.11 -5.47
N GLU A 395 37.94 31.02 -6.21
CA GLU A 395 36.89 31.90 -5.69
C GLU A 395 35.49 31.51 -6.21
N GLY A 396 35.40 30.68 -7.26
CA GLY A 396 34.14 30.26 -7.89
C GLY A 396 33.50 31.33 -8.80
N PHE A 397 34.15 32.49 -8.94
CA PHE A 397 33.70 33.60 -9.77
C PHE A 397 34.88 34.50 -10.16
N ASP A 398 34.65 35.39 -11.13
CA ASP A 398 35.54 36.50 -11.46
C ASP A 398 34.72 37.79 -11.54
N THR A 399 35.32 38.92 -11.14
CA THR A 399 34.68 40.24 -11.21
C THR A 399 35.47 41.26 -12.02
N ASP A 400 36.76 41.03 -12.25
CA ASP A 400 37.62 42.06 -12.83
C ASP A 400 37.59 41.98 -14.37
N PRO A 401 37.60 43.08 -15.12
CA PRO A 401 37.79 43.03 -16.56
C PRO A 401 39.24 42.68 -16.91
N LEU A 402 39.50 42.28 -18.15
CA LEU A 402 40.88 42.07 -18.63
C LEU A 402 41.63 43.39 -18.75
N GLU A 403 42.88 43.38 -18.30
CA GLU A 403 43.78 44.53 -18.26
C GLU A 403 44.73 44.55 -19.48
N LEU A 404 45.47 45.64 -19.63
CA LEU A 404 46.48 45.77 -20.69
C LEU A 404 47.54 44.67 -20.65
N LYS A 405 47.90 44.16 -19.46
CA LYS A 405 48.88 43.07 -19.32
C LYS A 405 48.39 41.77 -19.95
N ASP A 406 47.10 41.45 -19.77
CA ASP A 406 46.46 40.25 -20.29
C ASP A 406 46.37 40.32 -21.82
N LEU A 407 46.01 41.49 -22.33
CA LEU A 407 46.00 41.77 -23.76
C LEU A 407 47.41 41.70 -24.38
N ASN A 408 48.40 42.31 -23.74
CA ASN A 408 49.76 42.39 -24.28
C ASN A 408 50.39 41.00 -24.46
N ALA A 409 50.15 40.06 -23.55
CA ALA A 409 50.59 38.68 -23.72
C ALA A 409 50.06 38.08 -25.03
N CYS A 410 48.75 38.21 -25.29
CA CYS A 410 48.11 37.69 -26.50
C CYS A 410 48.61 38.39 -27.78
N LEU A 411 48.83 39.71 -27.72
CA LEU A 411 49.27 40.51 -28.86
C LEU A 411 50.71 40.20 -29.26
N VAL A 412 51.63 40.10 -28.29
CA VAL A 412 53.05 39.81 -28.53
C VAL A 412 53.19 38.45 -29.20
N ASP A 413 52.59 37.41 -28.62
CA ASP A 413 52.64 36.05 -29.15
C ASP A 413 52.12 35.98 -30.59
N SER A 414 50.95 36.59 -30.83
CA SER A 414 50.31 36.54 -32.15
C SER A 414 51.06 37.38 -33.19
N ARG A 415 51.66 38.51 -32.79
CA ARG A 415 52.45 39.37 -33.68
C ARG A 415 53.76 38.70 -34.07
N ASP A 416 54.46 38.12 -33.11
CA ASP A 416 55.78 37.54 -33.33
C ASP A 416 55.64 36.27 -34.20
N GLU A 417 54.62 35.44 -33.96
CA GLU A 417 54.26 34.32 -34.83
C GLU A 417 53.93 34.77 -36.26
N ALA A 418 53.12 35.84 -36.40
CA ALA A 418 52.75 36.39 -37.72
C ALA A 418 53.97 36.91 -38.49
N LYS A 419 54.87 37.60 -37.79
CA LYS A 419 56.08 38.19 -38.36
C LYS A 419 57.09 37.14 -38.79
N GLU A 420 57.29 36.10 -37.99
CA GLU A 420 58.21 35.00 -38.31
C GLU A 420 57.76 34.26 -39.58
N LYS A 421 56.46 34.01 -39.71
CA LYS A 421 55.88 33.30 -40.87
C LYS A 421 55.66 34.22 -42.09
N GLY A 422 55.68 35.53 -41.90
CA GLY A 422 55.38 36.51 -42.95
C GLY A 422 53.92 36.47 -43.42
N GLU A 423 53.00 36.03 -42.55
CA GLU A 423 51.59 35.83 -42.83
C GLU A 423 50.72 36.84 -42.06
N TRP A 424 49.54 37.16 -42.57
CA TRP A 424 48.59 38.05 -41.89
C TRP A 424 47.75 37.26 -40.90
N VAL A 425 47.64 37.74 -39.67
CA VAL A 425 46.82 37.15 -38.61
C VAL A 425 45.64 38.05 -38.26
N LEU A 426 44.47 37.45 -38.18
CA LEU A 426 43.23 38.03 -37.65
C LEU A 426 43.01 37.48 -36.25
N LEU A 427 43.13 38.34 -35.25
CA LEU A 427 43.03 37.97 -33.83
C LEU A 427 41.72 38.47 -33.23
N CYS A 428 40.86 37.56 -32.82
CA CYS A 428 39.71 37.87 -31.98
C CYS A 428 40.02 37.46 -30.54
N LEU A 429 40.00 38.38 -29.58
CA LEU A 429 40.12 38.07 -28.16
C LEU A 429 38.78 38.33 -27.47
N ALA A 430 38.15 37.28 -26.97
CA ALA A 430 36.85 37.33 -26.34
C ALA A 430 36.94 37.18 -24.82
N SER A 431 36.29 38.08 -24.09
CA SER A 431 36.32 38.12 -22.62
C SER A 431 34.91 38.01 -22.04
N PRO A 432 34.68 37.12 -21.04
CA PRO A 432 33.41 37.03 -20.31
C PRO A 432 33.20 38.22 -19.35
N THR A 433 34.29 38.78 -18.80
CA THR A 433 34.24 39.93 -17.89
C THR A 433 34.47 41.27 -18.59
N GLY A 434 34.69 41.25 -19.91
CA GLY A 434 34.97 42.43 -20.72
C GLY A 434 36.42 42.94 -20.55
N PHE A 435 36.61 44.23 -20.83
CA PHE A 435 37.93 44.88 -20.88
C PHE A 435 37.93 46.19 -20.10
N GLU A 436 39.09 46.51 -19.51
CA GLU A 436 39.30 47.80 -18.84
C GLU A 436 39.25 48.96 -19.85
N ALA A 437 38.85 50.15 -19.39
CA ALA A 437 38.82 51.34 -20.23
C ALA A 437 40.20 51.69 -20.85
N SER A 438 41.29 51.38 -20.14
CA SER A 438 42.68 51.55 -20.62
C SER A 438 42.96 50.73 -21.88
N VAL A 439 42.42 49.50 -21.96
CA VAL A 439 42.49 48.61 -23.12
C VAL A 439 41.75 49.22 -24.32
N GLY A 440 40.55 49.77 -24.09
CA GLY A 440 39.80 50.48 -25.14
C GLY A 440 40.59 51.66 -25.73
N LYS A 441 41.24 52.46 -24.87
CA LYS A 441 42.10 53.58 -25.30
C LYS A 441 43.36 53.15 -26.05
N TYR A 442 43.80 51.90 -25.90
CA TYR A 442 44.98 51.37 -26.61
C TYR A 442 44.63 50.74 -27.96
N ILE A 443 43.39 50.26 -28.13
CA ILE A 443 42.97 49.61 -29.38
C ILE A 443 42.16 50.54 -30.29
N SER A 444 41.30 51.40 -29.73
CA SER A 444 40.28 52.16 -30.45
C SER A 444 40.16 53.61 -29.95
N SER A 445 41.28 54.33 -29.92
CA SER A 445 41.40 55.76 -29.61
C SER A 445 41.18 56.65 -30.83
N GLU A 446 40.75 57.90 -30.59
CA GLU A 446 40.77 58.97 -31.60
C GLU A 446 42.20 59.52 -31.82
N ASP A 447 43.09 59.34 -30.84
CA ASP A 447 44.50 59.74 -30.93
C ASP A 447 45.34 58.71 -31.72
N PHE A 448 45.85 59.06 -32.90
CA PHE A 448 46.57 58.14 -33.79
C PHE A 448 47.77 57.41 -33.14
N HIS A 449 48.48 58.06 -32.21
CA HIS A 449 49.67 57.51 -31.54
C HIS A 449 49.34 56.47 -30.46
N ARG A 450 48.05 56.31 -30.12
CA ARG A 450 47.59 55.37 -29.09
C ARG A 450 46.98 54.10 -29.65
N ASN A 451 46.67 54.09 -30.94
CA ASN A 451 46.05 52.94 -31.60
C ASN A 451 47.06 51.86 -31.94
N PHE A 452 46.77 50.63 -31.50
CA PHE A 452 47.50 49.46 -31.97
C PHE A 452 47.38 49.33 -33.50
N LEU A 453 48.53 49.29 -34.18
CA LEU A 453 48.62 49.05 -35.62
C LEU A 453 49.82 48.15 -35.90
N SER A 454 49.59 47.08 -36.65
CA SER A 454 50.63 46.14 -37.05
C SER A 454 50.47 45.77 -38.52
N LYS A 455 51.60 45.59 -39.21
CA LYS A 455 51.61 45.17 -40.62
C LYS A 455 51.02 43.76 -40.83
N TYR A 456 51.12 42.90 -39.83
CA TYR A 456 50.79 41.46 -39.94
C TYR A 456 49.69 41.02 -38.97
N LEU A 457 49.13 41.92 -38.16
CA LEU A 457 48.15 41.57 -37.14
C LEU A 457 47.02 42.60 -37.09
N SER A 458 45.80 42.14 -37.34
CA SER A 458 44.56 42.89 -37.15
C SER A 458 43.78 42.31 -35.97
N VAL A 459 43.27 43.17 -35.09
CA VAL A 459 42.75 42.77 -33.78
C VAL A 459 41.30 43.22 -33.61
N CYS A 460 40.47 42.31 -33.09
CA CYS A 460 39.13 42.59 -32.59
C CYS A 460 39.02 42.06 -31.15
N LEU A 461 38.70 42.93 -30.21
CA LEU A 461 38.34 42.53 -28.85
C LEU A 461 36.82 42.41 -28.76
N LEU A 462 36.33 41.35 -28.14
CA LEU A 462 34.91 41.04 -28.03
C LEU A 462 34.50 40.86 -26.57
N ASP A 463 33.59 41.71 -26.12
CA ASP A 463 32.92 41.57 -24.84
C ASP A 463 31.73 40.61 -25.03
N LEU A 464 31.77 39.43 -24.39
CA LEU A 464 30.83 38.34 -24.65
C LEU A 464 29.42 38.56 -24.08
N GLU A 465 29.31 39.37 -23.04
CA GLU A 465 28.05 39.63 -22.35
C GLU A 465 27.28 40.77 -23.05
N THR A 466 27.98 41.81 -23.52
CA THR A 466 27.33 42.93 -24.24
C THR A 466 27.36 42.81 -25.76
N GLY A 467 28.20 41.93 -26.29
CA GLY A 467 28.49 41.86 -27.72
C GLY A 467 29.32 43.04 -28.25
N LYS A 468 29.81 43.94 -27.37
CA LYS A 468 30.58 45.11 -27.77
C LYS A 468 31.93 44.69 -28.35
N GLN A 469 32.29 45.31 -29.48
CA GLN A 469 33.55 45.07 -30.17
C GLN A 469 34.47 46.29 -30.06
N LEU A 470 35.77 46.07 -29.87
CA LEU A 470 36.81 47.09 -29.90
C LEU A 470 37.87 46.70 -30.93
N TYR A 471 38.11 47.58 -31.90
CA TYR A 471 39.12 47.41 -32.94
C TYR A 471 39.60 48.80 -33.38
N ASN A 472 40.77 48.87 -34.03
CA ASN A 472 41.26 50.14 -34.55
C ASN A 472 40.40 50.58 -35.75
N PRO A 473 39.70 51.73 -35.70
CA PRO A 473 38.81 52.16 -36.78
C PRO A 473 39.54 52.50 -38.09
N HIS A 474 40.85 52.70 -38.03
CA HIS A 474 41.71 52.96 -39.20
C HIS A 474 42.33 51.69 -39.79
N ASP A 475 42.12 50.53 -39.18
CA ASP A 475 42.46 49.23 -39.75
C ASP A 475 41.23 48.66 -40.46
N GLU A 476 41.17 48.84 -41.79
CA GLU A 476 40.07 48.33 -42.62
C GLU A 476 39.90 46.81 -42.55
N VAL A 477 41.00 46.08 -42.29
CA VAL A 477 40.99 44.62 -42.16
C VAL A 477 40.35 44.25 -40.83
N ALA A 478 40.72 44.92 -39.74
CA ALA A 478 40.10 44.71 -38.42
C ALA A 478 38.61 45.05 -38.43
N LYS A 479 38.22 46.12 -39.14
CA LYS A 479 36.82 46.53 -39.28
C LYS A 479 35.95 45.51 -40.02
N GLU A 480 36.45 44.94 -41.12
CA GLU A 480 35.74 43.86 -41.81
C GLU A 480 35.76 42.56 -41.00
N PHE A 481 36.85 42.30 -40.27
CA PHE A 481 36.97 41.15 -39.39
C PHE A 481 36.00 41.20 -38.21
N ALA A 482 35.79 42.37 -37.60
CA ALA A 482 34.85 42.55 -36.50
C ALA A 482 33.43 42.09 -36.86
N LYS A 483 32.98 42.28 -38.10
CA LYS A 483 31.68 41.77 -38.59
C LYS A 483 31.60 40.24 -38.56
N LEU A 484 32.72 39.55 -38.81
CA LEU A 484 32.82 38.10 -38.68
C LEU A 484 32.85 37.64 -37.20
N CYS A 485 33.25 38.51 -36.27
CA CYS A 485 33.33 38.21 -34.85
C CYS A 485 32.04 38.52 -34.06
N GLU A 486 31.03 39.11 -34.70
CA GLU A 486 29.76 39.38 -34.04
C GLU A 486 29.04 38.06 -33.74
N LEU A 487 28.42 37.91 -32.56
CA LEU A 487 27.88 36.61 -32.12
C LEU A 487 26.38 36.47 -32.37
N GLU A 488 25.66 37.58 -32.51
CA GLU A 488 24.22 37.58 -32.77
C GLU A 488 23.92 37.22 -34.21
N THR A 489 23.16 36.14 -34.41
CA THR A 489 22.68 35.74 -35.73
C THR A 489 21.69 36.75 -36.30
N GLU A 490 21.57 36.81 -37.62
CA GLU A 490 20.57 37.68 -38.27
C GLU A 490 19.13 37.34 -37.84
N THR A 491 18.84 36.07 -37.57
CA THR A 491 17.56 35.63 -37.02
C THR A 491 17.30 36.20 -35.62
N GLU A 492 18.29 36.17 -34.72
CA GLU A 492 18.17 36.75 -33.37
C GLU A 492 18.01 38.27 -33.43
N LYS A 493 18.75 38.95 -34.32
CA LYS A 493 18.58 40.39 -34.54
C LYS A 493 17.18 40.74 -35.04
N ASN A 494 16.66 39.95 -35.99
CA ASN A 494 15.32 40.15 -36.53
C ASN A 494 14.22 39.91 -35.48
N GLU A 495 14.37 38.91 -34.61
CA GLU A 495 13.43 38.68 -33.50
C GLU A 495 13.50 39.78 -32.44
N LYS A 496 14.70 40.24 -32.06
CA LYS A 496 14.85 41.42 -31.16
C LYS A 496 14.20 42.66 -31.75
N LEU A 497 14.37 42.87 -33.06
CA LEU A 497 13.72 43.96 -33.78
C LEU A 497 12.20 43.81 -33.73
N LYS A 498 11.67 42.60 -34.00
CA LYS A 498 10.23 42.30 -33.91
C LYS A 498 9.66 42.61 -32.53
N ILE A 499 10.31 42.17 -31.45
CA ILE A 499 9.90 42.47 -30.07
C ILE A 499 9.90 43.98 -29.81
N SER A 500 10.96 44.69 -30.22
CA SER A 500 11.09 46.14 -30.01
C SER A 500 10.05 46.95 -30.77
N VAL A 501 9.71 46.50 -31.99
CA VAL A 501 8.65 47.07 -32.83
C VAL A 501 7.29 46.84 -32.18
N ARG A 502 6.98 45.60 -31.75
CA ARG A 502 5.73 45.27 -31.05
C ARG A 502 5.55 46.11 -29.78
N LYS A 503 6.58 46.19 -28.95
CA LYS A 503 6.57 47.04 -27.76
C LYS A 503 6.31 48.51 -28.11
N THR A 504 6.92 49.03 -29.17
CA THR A 504 6.67 50.42 -29.60
C THR A 504 5.22 50.62 -30.05
N ILE A 505 4.62 49.63 -30.73
CA ILE A 505 3.20 49.66 -31.11
C ILE A 505 2.33 49.66 -29.85
N GLU A 506 2.61 48.78 -28.89
CA GLU A 506 1.89 48.69 -27.60
C GLU A 506 1.99 49.98 -26.78
N ASP A 507 3.20 50.51 -26.62
CA ASP A 507 3.46 51.79 -25.93
C ASP A 507 2.72 52.95 -26.63
N SER A 508 2.64 52.93 -27.96
CA SER A 508 1.89 53.93 -28.72
C SER A 508 0.38 53.82 -28.47
N PHE A 509 -0.14 52.60 -28.34
CA PHE A 509 -1.54 52.32 -28.00
C PHE A 509 -1.92 52.65 -26.53
N LEU A 510 -0.94 52.86 -25.65
CA LEU A 510 -1.20 53.39 -24.31
C LEU A 510 -1.44 54.90 -24.32
N LEU A 511 -0.91 55.59 -25.33
CA LEU A 511 -0.97 57.05 -25.45
C LEU A 511 -2.04 57.51 -26.45
N ASN A 512 -2.33 56.71 -27.48
CA ASN A 512 -3.25 57.03 -28.57
C ASN A 512 -4.11 55.80 -28.93
N ASP A 513 -5.29 56.01 -29.52
CA ASP A 513 -6.17 54.90 -29.98
C ASP A 513 -5.71 54.28 -31.32
N PHE A 514 -4.63 54.80 -31.89
CA PHE A 514 -4.08 54.36 -33.17
C PHE A 514 -2.56 54.48 -33.21
N VAL A 515 -1.94 53.75 -34.14
CA VAL A 515 -0.50 53.74 -34.40
C VAL A 515 -0.27 53.94 -35.90
N VAL A 516 0.64 54.83 -36.27
CA VAL A 516 1.00 55.13 -37.66
C VAL A 516 2.26 54.36 -38.05
N LEU A 517 2.22 53.63 -39.17
CA LEU A 517 3.35 52.83 -39.66
C LEU A 517 4.59 53.69 -39.90
N GLU A 518 4.42 54.88 -40.46
CA GLU A 518 5.51 55.81 -40.77
C GLU A 518 6.33 56.19 -39.53
N ASP A 519 5.70 56.30 -38.35
CA ASP A 519 6.40 56.63 -37.10
C ASP A 519 7.21 55.44 -36.57
N VAL A 520 6.70 54.22 -36.75
CA VAL A 520 7.45 52.99 -36.51
C VAL A 520 8.64 52.88 -37.46
N VAL A 521 8.46 53.21 -38.75
CA VAL A 521 9.52 53.18 -39.77
C VAL A 521 10.62 54.19 -39.49
N LYS A 522 10.28 55.42 -39.07
CA LYS A 522 11.27 56.45 -38.68
C LYS A 522 12.19 55.97 -37.55
N LYS A 523 11.64 55.21 -36.59
CA LYS A 523 12.37 54.74 -35.41
C LYS A 523 13.30 53.56 -35.70
N PHE A 524 12.88 52.59 -36.53
CA PHE A 524 13.57 51.30 -36.67
C PHE A 524 14.28 51.07 -38.00
N ARG A 525 14.11 51.94 -39.00
CA ARG A 525 14.80 51.90 -40.31
C ARG A 525 14.88 50.50 -40.96
N ASN A 526 13.79 49.98 -41.51
CA ASN A 526 13.76 48.92 -42.55
C ASN A 526 12.32 48.79 -43.10
N PRO A 527 11.90 49.60 -44.07
CA PRO A 527 10.48 49.81 -44.35
C PRO A 527 9.74 48.56 -44.81
N LYS A 528 10.41 47.65 -45.54
CA LYS A 528 9.77 46.43 -46.05
C LYS A 528 9.48 45.40 -44.95
N PHE A 529 10.46 45.16 -44.08
CA PHE A 529 10.32 44.22 -42.97
C PHE A 529 9.33 44.75 -41.92
N LEU A 530 9.39 46.05 -41.61
CA LEU A 530 8.51 46.70 -40.64
C LEU A 530 7.05 46.69 -41.10
N LYS A 531 6.78 46.87 -42.40
CA LYS A 531 5.42 46.77 -42.94
C LYS A 531 4.84 45.36 -42.69
N SER A 532 5.58 44.29 -42.97
CA SER A 532 5.13 42.92 -42.71
C SER A 532 4.78 42.73 -41.23
N LEU A 533 5.69 43.11 -40.33
CA LEU A 533 5.49 42.99 -38.88
C LEU A 533 4.27 43.77 -38.37
N PHE A 534 3.98 44.91 -39.00
CA PHE A 534 2.82 45.74 -38.68
C PHE A 534 1.50 45.04 -39.04
N TYR A 535 1.43 44.40 -40.21
CA TYR A 535 0.28 43.58 -40.58
C TYR A 535 0.17 42.32 -39.70
N ASP A 536 1.27 41.61 -39.47
CA ASP A 536 1.29 40.40 -38.65
C ASP A 536 0.79 40.69 -37.22
N TYR A 537 1.18 41.83 -36.64
CA TYR A 537 0.72 42.23 -35.31
C TYR A 537 -0.76 42.61 -35.30
N ALA A 538 -1.24 43.31 -36.33
CA ALA A 538 -2.66 43.63 -36.43
C ALA A 538 -3.53 42.38 -36.57
N ASP A 539 -3.10 41.41 -37.37
CA ASP A 539 -3.79 40.13 -37.52
C ASP A 539 -3.81 39.35 -36.21
N GLU A 540 -2.65 39.22 -35.53
CA GLU A 540 -2.52 38.54 -34.24
C GLU A 540 -3.42 39.15 -33.15
N LYS A 541 -3.60 40.48 -33.15
CA LYS A 541 -4.39 41.20 -32.15
C LYS A 541 -5.79 41.55 -32.62
N SER A 542 -6.22 41.06 -33.78
CA SER A 542 -7.52 41.39 -34.39
C SER A 542 -7.78 42.91 -34.46
N LEU A 543 -6.74 43.68 -34.82
CA LEU A 543 -6.79 45.12 -34.97
C LEU A 543 -7.05 45.50 -36.43
N LYS A 544 -7.70 46.64 -36.64
CA LYS A 544 -8.02 47.13 -37.97
C LYS A 544 -6.86 47.95 -38.52
N ILE A 545 -6.47 47.68 -39.76
CA ILE A 545 -5.55 48.54 -40.53
C ILE A 545 -6.36 49.34 -41.55
N GLN A 546 -6.14 50.65 -41.59
CA GLN A 546 -6.76 51.56 -42.56
C GLN A 546 -5.73 52.54 -43.10
N PHE A 547 -5.85 52.88 -44.39
CA PHE A 547 -5.11 54.00 -44.96
C PHE A 547 -5.89 55.29 -44.75
N VAL A 548 -5.23 56.31 -44.19
CA VAL A 548 -5.79 57.64 -43.93
C VAL A 548 -5.04 58.65 -44.78
N GLU A 549 -5.78 59.43 -45.57
CA GLU A 549 -5.22 60.49 -46.43
C GLU A 549 -4.42 61.49 -45.58
N ASP A 550 -3.27 61.96 -46.09
CA ASP A 550 -2.27 62.80 -45.41
C ASP A 550 -1.53 62.21 -44.19
N VAL A 551 -1.93 61.03 -43.68
CA VAL A 551 -1.29 60.36 -42.51
C VAL A 551 -0.54 59.09 -42.89
N GLY A 552 -1.09 58.27 -43.78
CA GLY A 552 -0.50 57.00 -44.19
C GLY A 552 -1.21 55.78 -43.61
N LEU A 553 -0.46 54.72 -43.33
CA LEU A 553 -1.02 53.42 -42.93
C LEU A 553 -1.19 53.37 -41.40
N VAL A 554 -2.42 53.24 -40.93
CA VAL A 554 -2.77 53.35 -39.51
C VAL A 554 -3.35 52.04 -39.00
N MET A 555 -2.90 51.61 -37.82
CA MET A 555 -3.47 50.50 -37.06
C MET A 555 -4.29 51.05 -35.90
N MET A 556 -5.51 50.57 -35.71
CA MET A 556 -6.45 51.06 -34.70
C MET A 556 -7.23 49.92 -34.06
N ARG A 557 -7.70 50.12 -32.82
CA ARG A 557 -8.62 49.18 -32.16
C ARG A 557 -9.98 49.24 -32.84
N GLU A 558 -10.68 48.11 -32.97
CA GLU A 558 -12.09 48.14 -33.34
C GLU A 558 -12.86 48.87 -32.23
N ASN A 559 -13.48 49.99 -32.58
CA ASN A 559 -14.46 50.61 -31.69
C ASN A 559 -15.60 49.60 -31.51
N SER A 560 -15.86 49.23 -30.25
CA SER A 560 -17.14 48.64 -29.84
C SER A 560 -18.27 49.62 -30.08
#